data_AF-A0A174T9B8-F1
#
_entry.id   AF-A0A174T9B8-F1
#
_cell.length_a   1.000
_cell.length_b   1.000
_cell.length_c   1.000
_cell.angle_alpha   90.00
_cell.angle_beta   90.00
_cell.angle_gamma   90.00
#
_symmetry.space_group_name_H-M   'P 1'
#
loop_
_entity.id
_entity.type
_entity.pdbx_description
1 polymer ?
#
loop_
_entity_poly.entity_id
_entity_poly.type
_entity_poly.pdbx_seq_one_letter_code
_entity_poly.pdbx_strand_id
1 'polypeptide(L)'
;MRMEITISDIPSTSMSGVSEFMYVENPNPVFDMSWDCMVNYYVKLFENRTNENKRYIHEYASIQDLEEDVYGTLAFKTRGGWVNGDFKEIYDSLPDKDKFFDKINDLIMEYGNPIITYYVSYCVKSDIPFRLLSF
;
A
#
# COMPACT_ATOMS: atom_id res chain seq x y z
N MET A 1 18.51 -13.73 20.81
CA MET A 1 18.54 -12.68 19.78
C MET A 1 17.46 -11.68 20.14
N ARG A 2 17.76 -10.39 20.19
CA ARG A 2 16.77 -9.33 20.47
C ARG A 2 16.28 -8.80 19.13
N MET A 3 14.97 -8.74 18.94
CA MET A 3 14.35 -8.18 17.74
C MET A 3 14.55 -6.66 17.72
N GLU A 4 15.00 -6.12 16.59
CA GLU A 4 15.07 -4.68 16.35
C GLU A 4 13.90 -4.25 15.47
N ILE A 5 13.04 -3.40 16.03
CA ILE A 5 11.88 -2.84 15.31
C ILE A 5 12.09 -1.34 15.12
N THR A 6 11.92 -0.88 13.89
CA THR A 6 11.77 0.54 13.56
C THR A 6 10.35 0.82 13.11
N ILE A 7 9.74 1.88 13.65
CA ILE A 7 8.40 2.34 13.28
C ILE A 7 8.54 3.71 12.64
N SER A 8 7.86 3.90 11.50
CA SER A 8 7.84 5.15 10.75
C SER A 8 6.43 5.44 10.24
N ASP A 9 6.17 6.68 9.84
CA ASP A 9 4.89 7.05 9.25
C ASP A 9 4.70 6.39 7.87
N ILE A 10 3.44 6.26 7.46
CA ILE A 10 3.12 5.91 6.07
C ILE A 10 3.64 7.02 5.14
N PRO A 11 4.23 6.68 3.96
CA PRO A 11 4.63 7.68 2.98
C PRO A 11 3.49 8.66 2.67
N SER A 12 3.79 9.95 2.62
CA SER A 12 2.81 10.96 2.29
C SER A 12 2.48 10.95 0.80
N THR A 13 1.21 11.20 0.49
CA THR A 13 0.74 11.47 -0.87
C THR A 13 0.52 12.97 -1.03
N SER A 14 0.30 13.45 -2.25
CA SER A 14 -0.11 14.84 -2.48
C SER A 14 -1.43 15.23 -1.80
N MET A 15 -2.18 14.23 -1.31
CA MET A 15 -3.45 14.38 -0.62
C MET A 15 -3.34 14.37 0.91
N SER A 16 -2.16 14.06 1.45
CA SER A 16 -1.91 14.08 2.89
C SER A 16 -2.14 15.48 3.46
N GLY A 17 -3.03 15.60 4.45
CA GLY A 17 -3.36 16.87 5.11
C GLY A 17 -4.35 17.77 4.37
N VAL A 18 -4.87 17.37 3.20
CA VAL A 18 -5.85 18.16 2.45
C VAL A 18 -7.28 17.88 2.93
N SER A 19 -7.92 18.90 3.51
CA SER A 19 -9.29 18.85 4.07
C SER A 19 -10.35 18.43 3.06
N GLU A 20 -11.27 17.54 3.47
CA GLU A 20 -12.44 17.04 2.71
C GLU A 20 -13.37 18.11 2.13
N PHE A 21 -13.25 19.36 2.59
CA PHE A 21 -14.10 20.46 2.14
C PHE A 21 -13.51 21.29 0.99
N MET A 22 -12.28 20.99 0.52
CA MET A 22 -11.59 21.77 -0.52
C MET A 22 -11.70 21.19 -1.95
N TYR A 23 -12.56 20.20 -2.18
CA TYR A 23 -12.53 19.42 -3.41
C TYR A 23 -13.45 19.94 -4.51
N VAL A 24 -12.90 20.01 -5.72
CA VAL A 24 -13.63 20.20 -6.97
C VAL A 24 -13.72 18.83 -7.63
N GLU A 25 -14.91 18.44 -8.07
CA GLU A 25 -15.11 17.19 -8.82
C GLU A 25 -14.15 17.13 -10.02
N ASN A 26 -13.26 16.14 -10.02
CA ASN A 26 -12.65 15.67 -11.25
C ASN A 26 -13.29 14.30 -11.55
N PRO A 27 -14.17 14.20 -12.57
CA PRO A 27 -15.03 13.05 -12.74
C PRO A 27 -14.29 11.75 -13.12
N ASN A 28 -13.01 11.84 -13.51
CA ASN A 28 -12.25 10.70 -14.02
C ASN A 28 -10.92 10.54 -13.26
N PRO A 29 -10.88 9.71 -12.22
CA PRO A 29 -9.62 9.38 -11.58
C PRO A 29 -8.75 8.53 -12.50
N VAL A 30 -7.46 8.85 -12.54
CA VAL A 30 -6.47 8.13 -13.34
C VAL A 30 -5.75 7.16 -12.42
N PHE A 31 -5.92 5.86 -12.69
CA PHE A 31 -5.09 4.81 -12.09
C PHE A 31 -3.84 4.62 -12.94
N ASP A 32 -2.68 4.90 -12.35
CA ASP A 32 -1.39 4.88 -13.03
C ASP A 32 -0.25 4.51 -12.06
N MET A 33 1.00 4.55 -12.53
CA MET A 33 2.18 4.28 -11.70
C MET A 33 2.81 5.56 -11.09
N SER A 34 2.02 6.62 -10.89
CA SER A 34 2.46 7.83 -10.18
C SER A 34 2.76 7.53 -8.70
N TRP A 35 3.53 8.39 -8.04
CA TRP A 35 3.85 8.22 -6.62
C TRP A 35 2.60 8.04 -5.75
N ASP A 36 1.60 8.89 -5.94
CA ASP A 36 0.37 8.83 -5.15
C ASP A 36 -0.37 7.50 -5.35
N CYS A 37 -0.53 7.03 -6.59
CA CYS A 37 -1.14 5.73 -6.86
C CYS A 37 -0.32 4.59 -6.27
N MET A 38 1.01 4.60 -6.44
CA MET A 38 1.90 3.57 -5.92
C MET A 38 1.85 3.45 -4.40
N VAL A 39 1.84 4.57 -3.67
CA VAL A 39 1.69 4.57 -2.20
C VAL A 39 0.34 3.95 -1.80
N ASN A 40 -0.74 4.25 -2.53
CA ASN A 40 -2.06 3.68 -2.24
C ASN A 40 -2.12 2.17 -2.56
N TYR A 41 -1.53 1.72 -3.65
CA TYR A 41 -1.40 0.29 -3.97
C TYR A 41 -0.60 -0.46 -2.91
N TYR A 42 0.53 0.12 -2.50
CA TYR A 42 1.37 -0.40 -1.43
C TYR A 42 0.59 -0.54 -0.11
N VAL A 43 -0.10 0.52 0.33
CA VAL A 43 -0.94 0.46 1.54
C VAL A 43 -2.01 -0.62 1.42
N LYS A 44 -2.68 -0.72 0.27
CA LYS A 44 -3.75 -1.70 0.05
C LYS A 44 -3.25 -3.15 0.08
N LEU A 45 -2.11 -3.43 -0.55
CA LEU A 45 -1.48 -4.76 -0.50
C LEU A 45 -1.26 -5.20 0.95
N PHE A 46 -0.78 -4.29 1.80
CA PHE A 46 -0.48 -4.62 3.18
C PHE A 46 -1.68 -4.60 4.13
N GLU A 47 -2.73 -3.83 3.81
CA GLU A 47 -4.04 -4.00 4.43
C GLU A 47 -4.54 -5.44 4.21
N ASN A 48 -4.47 -5.92 2.96
CA ASN A 48 -4.85 -7.29 2.60
C ASN A 48 -3.99 -8.33 3.33
N ARG A 49 -2.66 -8.18 3.33
CA ARG A 49 -1.75 -9.05 4.11
C ARG A 49 -2.07 -9.08 5.60
N THR A 50 -2.41 -7.92 6.18
CA THR A 50 -2.76 -7.79 7.60
C THR A 50 -4.06 -8.52 7.90
N ASN A 51 -5.07 -8.39 7.05
CA ASN A 51 -6.36 -9.06 7.19
C ASN A 51 -6.22 -10.59 7.15
N GLU A 52 -5.30 -11.11 6.35
CA GLU A 52 -4.97 -12.55 6.29
C GLU A 52 -3.93 -12.99 7.34
N ASN A 53 -3.51 -12.08 8.22
CA ASN A 53 -2.47 -12.32 9.23
C ASN A 53 -1.19 -12.96 8.64
N LYS A 54 -0.79 -12.50 7.44
CA LYS A 54 0.43 -12.93 6.76
C LYS A 54 1.68 -12.40 7.51
N ARG A 55 2.82 -13.03 7.24
CA ARG A 55 4.11 -12.63 7.84
C ARG A 55 4.62 -11.33 7.24
N TYR A 56 5.38 -10.59 8.06
CA TYR A 56 6.27 -9.54 7.62
C TYR A 56 7.19 -10.03 6.49
N ILE A 57 7.44 -9.17 5.51
CA ILE A 57 8.33 -9.44 4.37
C ILE A 57 9.34 -8.30 4.19
N HIS A 58 10.56 -8.65 3.79
CA HIS A 58 11.53 -7.65 3.34
C HIS A 58 11.26 -7.19 1.90
N GLU A 59 10.72 -8.09 1.09
CA GLU A 59 10.29 -7.87 -0.30
C GLU A 59 9.38 -9.04 -0.70
N TYR A 60 8.62 -8.88 -1.78
CA TYR A 60 8.00 -10.00 -2.47
C TYR A 60 9.06 -10.75 -3.27
N ALA A 61 9.06 -12.09 -3.20
CA ALA A 61 10.04 -12.90 -3.92
C ALA A 61 9.69 -13.08 -5.41
N SER A 62 8.42 -12.88 -5.78
CA SER A 62 7.95 -12.97 -7.16
C SER A 62 6.69 -12.13 -7.39
N ILE A 63 6.37 -11.86 -8.66
CA ILE A 63 5.11 -11.21 -9.04
C ILE A 63 3.91 -12.05 -8.57
N GLN A 64 4.01 -13.37 -8.66
CA GLN A 64 2.94 -14.28 -8.24
C GLN A 64 2.65 -14.14 -6.74
N ASP A 65 3.69 -14.01 -5.90
CA ASP A 65 3.51 -13.78 -4.46
C ASP A 65 2.83 -12.44 -4.19
N LEU A 66 3.13 -11.40 -4.98
CA LEU A 66 2.48 -10.10 -4.89
C LEU A 66 1.02 -10.17 -5.32
N GLU A 67 0.72 -10.89 -6.41
CA GLU A 67 -0.63 -11.03 -6.97
C GLU A 67 -1.61 -11.71 -6.01
N GLU A 68 -1.12 -12.55 -5.08
CA GLU A 68 -1.95 -13.11 -4.00
C GLU A 68 -2.56 -12.04 -3.08
N ASP A 69 -1.93 -10.87 -3.00
CA ASP A 69 -2.38 -9.75 -2.17
C ASP A 69 -3.13 -8.67 -2.98
N VAL A 70 -3.28 -8.86 -4.30
CA VAL A 70 -4.03 -7.98 -5.20
C VAL A 70 -5.49 -8.41 -5.26
N TYR A 71 -6.28 -7.98 -4.28
CA TYR A 71 -7.72 -8.24 -4.24
C TYR A 71 -8.50 -7.18 -3.46
N GLY A 72 -9.83 -7.25 -3.57
CA GLY A 72 -10.76 -6.39 -2.87
C GLY A 72 -10.85 -4.99 -3.47
N THR A 73 -11.53 -4.09 -2.76
CA THR A 73 -11.71 -2.71 -3.22
C THR A 73 -10.50 -1.86 -2.83
N LEU A 74 -9.90 -1.20 -3.81
CA LEU A 74 -8.96 -0.11 -3.61
C LEU A 74 -9.77 1.20 -3.54
N ALA A 75 -9.64 1.93 -2.43
CA ALA A 75 -10.29 3.22 -2.24
C ALA A 75 -9.28 4.24 -1.72
N PHE A 76 -9.13 5.36 -2.40
CA PHE A 76 -8.28 6.45 -1.93
C PHE A 76 -8.73 7.81 -2.40
N LYS A 77 -8.23 8.83 -1.71
CA LYS A 77 -8.55 10.22 -1.97
C LYS A 77 -7.64 10.77 -3.06
N THR A 78 -8.21 11.51 -3.99
CA THR A 78 -7.50 12.29 -5.00
C THR A 78 -7.93 13.75 -4.95
N ARG A 79 -7.27 14.62 -5.73
CA ARG A 79 -7.72 16.01 -5.93
C ARG A 79 -9.14 16.11 -6.52
N GLY A 80 -9.64 15.02 -7.12
CA GLY A 80 -10.98 14.92 -7.69
C GLY A 80 -12.07 14.39 -6.76
N GLY A 81 -11.73 14.01 -5.53
CA GLY A 81 -12.62 13.33 -4.59
C GLY A 81 -12.19 11.89 -4.29
N TRP A 82 -13.11 11.10 -3.73
CA TRP A 82 -12.90 9.69 -3.45
C TRP A 82 -12.98 8.86 -4.73
N VAL A 83 -12.04 7.93 -4.85
CA VAL A 83 -11.91 7.04 -5.99
C VAL A 83 -11.95 5.62 -5.45
N ASN A 84 -12.77 4.79 -6.06
CA ASN A 84 -12.91 3.39 -5.68
C ASN A 84 -12.90 2.52 -6.93
N GLY A 85 -12.28 1.35 -6.87
CA GLY A 85 -12.40 0.34 -7.92
C GLY A 85 -11.94 -1.02 -7.41
N ASP A 86 -12.24 -2.05 -8.20
CA ASP A 86 -11.71 -3.38 -7.94
C ASP A 86 -10.20 -3.39 -8.14
N PHE A 87 -9.45 -3.80 -7.11
CA PHE A 87 -8.00 -3.71 -7.15
C PHE A 87 -7.39 -4.64 -8.21
N LYS A 88 -8.02 -5.79 -8.46
CA LYS A 88 -7.54 -6.73 -9.48
C LYS A 88 -7.74 -6.14 -10.88
N GLU A 89 -8.91 -5.57 -11.17
CA GLU A 89 -9.16 -4.90 -12.45
C GLU A 89 -8.22 -3.71 -12.68
N ILE A 90 -8.01 -2.89 -11.65
CA ILE A 90 -7.07 -1.77 -11.71
C ILE A 90 -5.66 -2.28 -11.97
N TYR A 91 -5.20 -3.25 -11.19
CA TYR A 91 -3.89 -3.86 -11.37
C TYR A 91 -3.76 -4.38 -12.81
N ASP A 92 -4.69 -5.21 -13.28
CA ASP A 92 -4.74 -5.80 -14.63
C ASP A 92 -4.66 -4.76 -15.75
N SER A 93 -5.19 -3.56 -15.54
CA SER A 93 -5.10 -2.45 -16.48
C SER A 93 -3.75 -1.72 -16.55
N LEU A 94 -2.86 -1.93 -15.56
CA LEU A 94 -1.56 -1.26 -15.51
C LEU A 94 -0.63 -1.80 -16.63
N PRO A 95 0.11 -0.90 -17.32
CA PRO A 95 0.83 -1.26 -18.54
C PRO A 95 2.12 -2.06 -18.30
N ASP A 96 2.67 -2.07 -17.08
CA ASP A 96 3.99 -2.65 -16.79
C ASP A 96 4.01 -3.27 -15.38
N LYS A 97 3.90 -4.61 -15.32
CA LYS A 97 3.82 -5.38 -14.07
C LYS A 97 5.16 -5.53 -13.39
N ASP A 98 6.22 -5.65 -14.18
CA ASP A 98 7.59 -5.76 -13.68
C ASP A 98 7.97 -4.45 -12.96
N LYS A 99 7.69 -3.31 -13.59
CA LYS A 99 7.93 -2.00 -12.97
C LYS A 99 7.05 -1.75 -11.75
N PHE A 100 5.81 -2.22 -11.75
CA PHE A 100 4.96 -2.14 -10.56
C PHE A 100 5.57 -2.95 -9.41
N PHE A 101 5.98 -4.18 -9.69
CA PHE A 101 6.61 -5.08 -8.72
C PHE A 101 7.88 -4.47 -8.12
N ASP A 102 8.79 -3.97 -8.96
CA ASP A 102 10.01 -3.30 -8.52
C ASP A 102 9.71 -2.12 -7.61
N LYS A 103 8.76 -1.25 -7.99
CA LYS A 103 8.37 -0.09 -7.19
C LYS A 103 7.74 -0.45 -5.85
N ILE A 104 6.97 -1.53 -5.78
CA ILE A 104 6.42 -2.01 -4.51
C ILE A 104 7.55 -2.52 -3.62
N ASN A 105 8.48 -3.29 -4.15
CA ASN A 105 9.63 -3.77 -3.38
C ASN A 105 10.54 -2.62 -2.91
N ASP A 106 10.75 -1.60 -3.74
CA ASP A 106 11.46 -0.38 -3.35
C ASP A 106 10.77 0.31 -2.15
N LEU A 107 9.44 0.44 -2.19
CA LEU A 107 8.66 1.01 -1.07
C LEU A 107 8.78 0.16 0.20
N ILE A 108 8.79 -1.17 0.10
CA ILE A 108 8.97 -2.06 1.25
C ILE A 108 10.38 -1.87 1.84
N MET A 109 11.40 -1.82 0.98
CA MET A 109 12.78 -1.62 1.42
C MET A 109 13.00 -0.25 2.06
N GLU A 110 12.37 0.80 1.53
CA GLU A 110 12.51 2.17 2.02
C GLU A 110 11.66 2.44 3.28
N TYR A 111 10.44 1.91 3.37
CA TYR A 111 9.49 2.26 4.43
C TYR A 111 9.13 1.09 5.34
N GLY A 112 9.09 -0.14 4.84
CA GLY A 112 8.80 -1.35 5.62
C GLY A 112 7.46 -1.96 5.25
N ASN A 113 6.74 -2.52 6.22
CA ASN A 113 5.41 -3.11 6.01
C ASN A 113 4.39 -2.18 6.68
N PRO A 114 3.46 -1.60 5.93
CA PRO A 114 2.30 -0.90 6.48
C PRO A 114 1.49 -1.83 7.38
N ILE A 115 1.19 -1.36 8.58
CA ILE A 115 0.20 -1.95 9.46
C ILE A 115 -0.94 -0.96 9.51
N ILE A 116 -2.06 -1.34 8.89
CA ILE A 116 -3.26 -0.50 8.82
C ILE A 116 -4.22 -0.98 9.90
N THR A 117 -4.47 -0.12 10.88
CA THR A 117 -5.49 -0.35 11.92
C THR A 117 -6.55 0.74 11.85
N TYR A 118 -7.66 0.55 12.57
CA TYR A 118 -8.76 1.51 12.59
C TYR A 118 -8.36 2.92 13.05
N TYR A 119 -7.35 3.05 13.93
CA TYR A 119 -6.98 4.34 14.53
C TYR A 119 -5.64 4.89 14.04
N VAL A 120 -4.75 4.01 13.59
CA VAL A 120 -3.37 4.39 13.25
C VAL A 120 -2.85 3.52 12.11
N SER A 121 -2.00 4.13 11.29
CA SER A 121 -1.28 3.44 10.23
C SER A 121 0.20 3.82 10.31
N TYR A 122 1.08 2.83 10.37
CA TYR A 122 2.53 3.01 10.43
C TYR A 122 3.22 1.97 9.56
N CYS A 123 4.41 2.29 9.06
CA CYS A 123 5.28 1.28 8.48
C CYS A 123 6.21 0.71 9.57
N VAL A 124 6.34 -0.61 9.59
CA VAL A 124 7.22 -1.33 10.50
C VAL A 124 8.32 -2.01 9.72
N LYS A 125 9.57 -1.87 10.18
CA LYS A 125 10.72 -2.66 9.73
C LYS A 125 11.22 -3.54 10.87
N SER A 126 11.62 -4.75 10.53
CA SER A 126 12.20 -5.72 11.46
C SER A 126 13.37 -6.43 10.81
N ASP A 127 14.35 -6.80 11.62
CA ASP A 127 15.49 -7.64 11.26
C ASP A 127 15.14 -9.15 11.27
N ILE A 128 13.98 -9.51 11.84
CA ILE A 128 13.47 -10.89 11.88
C ILE A 128 12.02 -10.98 11.40
N PRO A 129 11.59 -12.12 10.81
CA PRO A 129 10.19 -12.32 10.44
C PRO A 129 9.27 -12.46 11.66
N PHE A 130 8.14 -11.75 11.64
CA PHE A 130 7.06 -11.85 12.64
C PHE A 130 5.69 -11.77 11.94
N ARG A 131 4.60 -12.12 12.63
CA ARG A 131 3.24 -11.84 12.11
C ARG A 131 2.74 -10.54 12.74
N LEU A 132 2.16 -9.68 11.91
CA LEU A 132 1.81 -8.31 12.30
C LEU A 132 0.77 -8.27 13.44
N LEU A 133 -0.12 -9.26 13.53
CA LEU A 133 -1.17 -9.37 14.57
C LEU A 133 -0.86 -10.42 15.66
N SER A 134 0.40 -10.87 15.80
CA SER A 134 0.77 -11.90 16.78
C SER A 134 1.27 -11.37 18.14
N PHE A 135 0.90 -10.13 18.48
CA PHE A 135 1.23 -9.50 19.76
C PHE A 135 0.15 -9.69 20.82
#